data_AF-A0A2R9UCL7-F1
#
_entry.id   AF-A0A2R9UCL7-F1
#
_cell.length_a   1.000
_cell.length_b   1.000
_cell.length_c   1.000
_cell.angle_alpha   90.00
_cell.angle_beta   90.00
_cell.angle_gamma   90.00
#
_symmetry.space_group_name_H-M   'P 1'
#
loop_
_entity.id
_entity.type
_entity.pdbx_description
1 polymer ?
#
loop_
_entity_poly.entity_id
_entity_poly.type
_entity_poly.pdbx_seq_one_letter_code
_entity_poly.pdbx_strand_id
1 'polypeptide(L)'
;MSIRYADGEHNAASGTREAFGRFSDDLVAAGLPPITVVSGDREPAEQVDLFVTRFLQQATGSGPFGDVRWWDGSAWGYGGGTRWVRWSSAGTVAVPGTGNHEKRRSDDLAWPYNAVTTAHLRAREIAARHNITCDGLGFGEPWHWTFWGALGVIGSPASTGNATPIPKEWDEMASEQQIEDAAYRGARRALNERGADAAQVIQNVEFLTDQVQGFPSTDRDQTFQLATAIRSIATIKSWLSFTRVKVHSIWARTIGRDVRAGISPQDVALIDSIEGKPGEHS
;
A
#
# COMPACT_ATOMS: atom_id res chain seq x y z
N MET A 1 31.28 -16.29 -10.67
CA MET A 1 30.44 -17.12 -9.79
C MET A 1 29.08 -16.45 -9.70
N SER A 2 28.02 -17.26 -9.73
CA SER A 2 26.61 -16.98 -9.96
C SER A 2 26.02 -15.74 -9.26
N ILE A 3 25.26 -14.94 -10.03
CA ILE A 3 24.07 -14.29 -9.49
C ILE A 3 23.21 -15.41 -8.92
N ARG A 4 22.94 -15.38 -7.61
CA ARG A 4 21.93 -16.27 -7.05
C ARG A 4 20.60 -15.57 -7.09
N TYR A 5 19.75 -16.31 -7.73
CA TYR A 5 18.50 -15.93 -8.27
C TYR A 5 17.57 -17.04 -7.72
N ALA A 6 16.56 -16.69 -6.91
CA ALA A 6 15.57 -17.61 -6.31
C ALA A 6 14.14 -17.23 -6.75
N ASP A 7 13.32 -18.25 -7.01
CA ASP A 7 12.04 -18.26 -7.75
C ASP A 7 11.17 -16.97 -7.72
N GLY A 8 10.78 -16.51 -8.93
CA GLY A 8 9.97 -15.30 -9.18
C GLY A 8 10.65 -14.26 -10.09
N GLU A 9 11.67 -14.70 -10.84
CA GLU A 9 12.77 -13.85 -11.30
C GLU A 9 12.72 -13.56 -12.77
N HIS A 10 12.70 -12.29 -13.11
CA HIS A 10 12.78 -11.89 -14.50
C HIS A 10 13.71 -10.70 -14.59
N ASN A 11 14.86 -10.88 -15.25
CA ASN A 11 15.47 -9.83 -16.06
C ASN A 11 15.43 -10.39 -17.48
N ALA A 12 14.24 -10.41 -18.08
CA ALA A 12 13.98 -11.01 -19.38
C ALA A 12 14.76 -10.30 -20.49
N ALA A 13 14.97 -8.99 -20.34
CA ALA A 13 15.84 -8.18 -21.19
C ALA A 13 17.31 -8.60 -21.01
N SER A 14 17.91 -9.16 -22.06
CA SER A 14 19.31 -9.61 -22.04
C SER A 14 20.28 -8.49 -21.67
N GLY A 15 20.04 -7.27 -22.16
CA GLY A 15 20.86 -6.10 -21.88
C GLY A 15 20.86 -5.73 -20.40
N THR A 16 19.69 -5.74 -19.74
CA THR A 16 19.57 -5.49 -18.30
C THR A 16 20.30 -6.57 -17.50
N ARG A 17 20.00 -7.85 -17.80
CA ARG A 17 20.63 -9.00 -17.13
C ARG A 17 22.16 -8.98 -17.23
N GLU A 18 22.69 -8.73 -18.42
CA GLU A 18 24.13 -8.67 -18.65
C GLU A 18 24.78 -7.46 -17.96
N ALA A 19 24.12 -6.30 -17.94
CA ALA A 19 24.63 -5.11 -17.27
C ALA A 19 24.71 -5.31 -15.76
N PHE A 20 23.66 -5.83 -15.12
CA PHE A 20 23.67 -6.16 -13.70
C PHE A 20 24.67 -7.28 -13.36
N GLY A 21 24.85 -8.27 -14.23
CA GLY A 21 25.89 -9.29 -14.09
C GLY A 21 27.30 -8.71 -14.07
N ARG A 22 27.66 -7.91 -15.07
CA ARG A 22 28.99 -7.25 -15.12
C ARG A 22 29.19 -6.27 -13.96
N PHE A 23 28.14 -5.56 -13.56
CA PHE A 23 28.16 -4.72 -12.38
C PHE A 23 28.48 -5.52 -11.12
N SER A 24 27.84 -6.68 -10.91
CA SER A 24 28.14 -7.57 -9.80
C SER A 24 29.57 -8.09 -9.81
N ASP A 25 30.10 -8.45 -10.98
CA ASP A 25 31.49 -8.89 -11.12
C ASP A 25 32.48 -7.77 -10.74
N ASP A 26 32.23 -6.54 -11.19
CA ASP A 26 33.05 -5.37 -10.85
C ASP A 26 32.99 -5.01 -9.35
N LEU A 27 31.84 -5.21 -8.69
CA LEU A 27 31.71 -5.07 -7.24
C LEU A 27 32.62 -6.06 -6.51
N VAL A 28 32.60 -7.33 -6.92
CA VAL A 28 33.47 -8.38 -6.36
C VAL A 28 34.94 -8.04 -6.60
N ALA A 29 35.31 -7.61 -7.81
CA ALA A 29 36.67 -7.17 -8.12
C ALA A 29 37.12 -5.96 -7.28
N ALA A 30 36.19 -5.11 -6.85
CA ALA A 30 36.44 -4.00 -5.94
C ALA A 30 36.43 -4.38 -4.45
N GLY A 31 36.31 -5.67 -4.10
CA GLY A 31 36.28 -6.16 -2.72
C GLY A 31 34.94 -5.98 -2.01
N LEU A 32 33.84 -5.80 -2.76
CA LEU A 32 32.48 -5.66 -2.24
C LEU A 32 31.68 -6.96 -2.43
N PRO A 33 30.57 -7.18 -1.68
CA PRO A 33 29.68 -8.33 -1.91
C PRO A 33 29.07 -8.33 -3.32
N PRO A 34 28.82 -9.49 -3.93
CA PRO A 34 28.03 -9.55 -5.18
C PRO A 34 26.61 -9.01 -4.95
N ILE A 35 25.93 -8.60 -6.02
CA ILE A 35 24.53 -8.18 -5.90
C ILE A 35 23.64 -9.37 -5.55
N THR A 36 22.54 -9.09 -4.85
CA THR A 36 21.41 -9.99 -4.69
C THR A 36 20.17 -9.20 -5.09
N VAL A 37 19.38 -9.73 -6.02
CA VAL A 37 18.15 -9.08 -6.49
C VAL A 37 16.97 -9.61 -5.69
N VAL A 38 16.13 -8.71 -5.20
CA VAL A 38 14.91 -9.01 -4.43
C VAL A 38 13.66 -8.92 -5.33
N SER A 39 13.67 -8.01 -6.30
CA SER A 39 12.60 -7.86 -7.28
C SER A 39 13.19 -7.37 -8.61
N GLY A 40 12.95 -8.11 -9.69
CA GLY A 40 13.34 -7.73 -11.06
C GLY A 40 12.16 -7.17 -11.85
N ASP A 41 12.03 -7.58 -13.12
CA ASP A 41 10.90 -7.27 -13.98
C ASP A 41 9.55 -7.52 -13.31
N ARG A 42 8.56 -6.76 -13.75
CA ARG A 42 7.18 -6.91 -13.33
C ARG A 42 6.27 -7.01 -14.53
N GLU A 43 5.37 -7.97 -14.54
CA GLU A 43 4.35 -8.03 -15.59
C GLU A 43 3.29 -6.93 -15.38
N PRO A 44 2.61 -6.47 -16.45
CA PRO A 44 1.61 -5.40 -16.33
C PRO A 44 0.52 -5.68 -15.28
N ALA A 45 0.10 -6.94 -15.14
CA ALA A 45 -0.90 -7.33 -14.15
C ALA A 45 -0.38 -7.16 -12.71
N GLU A 46 0.86 -7.58 -12.44
CA GLU A 46 1.49 -7.44 -11.13
C GLU A 46 1.69 -5.97 -10.75
N GLN A 47 2.02 -5.12 -11.72
CA GLN A 47 2.10 -3.68 -11.48
C GLN A 47 0.74 -3.10 -11.09
N VAL A 48 -0.32 -3.50 -11.78
CA VAL A 48 -1.69 -3.09 -11.45
C VAL A 48 -2.05 -3.54 -10.03
N ASP A 49 -1.80 -4.80 -9.69
CA ASP A 49 -2.10 -5.36 -8.37
C ASP A 49 -1.35 -4.61 -7.25
N LEU A 50 -0.07 -4.30 -7.44
CA LEU A 50 0.69 -3.48 -6.50
C LEU A 50 0.13 -2.06 -6.42
N PHE A 51 -0.19 -1.43 -7.55
CA PHE A 51 -0.70 -0.07 -7.58
C PHE A 51 -2.02 0.05 -6.83
N VAL A 52 -2.98 -0.83 -7.08
CA VAL A 52 -4.30 -0.81 -6.41
C VAL A 52 -4.23 -1.26 -4.95
N THR A 53 -3.19 -2.01 -4.56
CA THR A 53 -2.90 -2.30 -3.15
C THR A 53 -2.37 -1.08 -2.42
N ARG A 54 -1.64 -0.17 -3.09
CA ARG A 54 -1.06 1.04 -2.45
C ARG A 54 -1.93 2.30 -2.58
N PHE A 55 -2.78 2.35 -3.59
CA PHE A 55 -3.60 3.52 -3.94
C PHE A 55 -5.09 3.18 -3.98
N LEU A 56 -5.93 4.16 -3.63
CA LEU A 56 -7.40 4.07 -3.72
C LEU A 56 -7.95 5.15 -4.64
N GLN A 57 -8.97 4.83 -5.43
CA GLN A 57 -9.73 5.83 -6.16
C GLN A 57 -10.41 6.81 -5.20
N GLN A 58 -10.16 8.11 -5.37
CA GLN A 58 -10.77 9.17 -4.57
C GLN A 58 -11.02 10.42 -5.41
N ALA A 59 -12.23 10.97 -5.34
CA ALA A 59 -12.59 12.20 -6.04
C ALA A 59 -11.80 13.42 -5.56
N THR A 60 -11.48 13.50 -4.26
CA THR A 60 -10.80 14.65 -3.63
C THR A 60 -9.83 14.19 -2.51
N GLY A 61 -9.08 15.14 -1.93
CA GLY A 61 -8.18 14.89 -0.79
C GLY A 61 -6.83 14.27 -1.16
N SER A 62 -5.79 14.54 -0.38
CA SER A 62 -4.41 14.09 -0.65
C SER A 62 -4.03 12.79 0.07
N GLY A 63 -4.92 12.26 0.90
CA GLY A 63 -4.63 11.10 1.75
C GLY A 63 -3.53 11.36 2.78
N PRO A 64 -3.17 10.33 3.57
CA PRO A 64 -2.19 10.45 4.64
C PRO A 64 -0.74 10.67 4.15
N PHE A 65 -0.44 10.35 2.89
CA PHE A 65 0.92 10.45 2.34
C PHE A 65 1.12 11.58 1.33
N GLY A 66 0.05 12.32 0.98
CA GLY A 66 0.15 13.40 -0.01
C GLY A 66 0.42 12.95 -1.45
N ASP A 67 0.50 11.65 -1.73
CA ASP A 67 0.83 11.08 -3.04
C ASP A 67 -0.45 10.80 -3.83
N VAL A 68 -0.65 11.58 -4.90
CA VAL A 68 -1.82 11.54 -5.79
C VAL A 68 -1.34 11.26 -7.20
N ARG A 69 -1.99 10.29 -7.85
CA ARG A 69 -1.65 9.81 -9.19
C ARG A 69 -2.86 9.75 -10.07
N TRP A 70 -2.63 9.84 -11.38
CA TRP A 70 -3.67 9.76 -12.39
C TRP A 70 -3.43 8.55 -13.29
N TRP A 71 -4.40 7.63 -13.29
CA TRP A 71 -4.36 6.39 -14.06
C TRP A 71 -5.76 5.97 -14.47
N ASP A 72 -5.99 5.79 -15.77
CA ASP A 72 -7.20 5.16 -16.29
C ASP A 72 -7.07 3.63 -16.19
N GLY A 73 -7.72 3.06 -15.17
CA GLY A 73 -7.76 1.62 -14.93
C GLY A 73 -8.93 0.90 -15.59
N SER A 74 -9.67 1.55 -16.50
CA SER A 74 -10.87 0.96 -17.12
C SER A 74 -10.60 -0.36 -17.86
N ALA A 75 -9.46 -0.48 -18.53
CA ALA A 75 -9.03 -1.72 -19.19
C ALA A 75 -8.81 -2.90 -18.21
N TRP A 76 -8.66 -2.59 -16.92
CA TRP A 76 -8.48 -3.55 -15.83
C TRP A 76 -9.72 -3.65 -14.92
N GLY A 77 -10.86 -3.09 -15.34
CA GLY A 77 -12.12 -3.16 -14.61
C GLY A 77 -12.33 -2.05 -13.56
N TYR A 78 -11.42 -1.07 -13.44
CA TYR A 78 -11.51 0.00 -12.44
C TYR A 78 -12.21 1.26 -12.96
N GLY A 79 -13.52 1.18 -13.21
CA GLY A 79 -14.35 2.26 -13.77
C GLY A 79 -14.64 3.46 -12.85
N GLY A 80 -14.09 3.51 -11.63
CA GLY A 80 -14.39 4.52 -10.59
C GLY A 80 -13.67 5.87 -10.73
N GLY A 81 -12.97 6.13 -11.84
CA GLY A 81 -12.29 7.39 -12.14
C GLY A 81 -10.77 7.27 -12.25
N THR A 82 -10.12 8.35 -12.69
CA THR A 82 -8.68 8.34 -12.99
C THR A 82 -7.81 8.75 -11.82
N ARG A 83 -8.38 9.22 -10.70
CA ARG A 83 -7.63 9.80 -9.59
C ARG A 83 -7.43 8.81 -8.45
N TRP A 84 -6.16 8.53 -8.15
CA TRP A 84 -5.72 7.53 -7.19
C TRP A 84 -4.89 8.19 -6.10
N VAL A 85 -5.18 7.90 -4.84
CA VAL A 85 -4.53 8.50 -3.67
C VAL A 85 -3.89 7.42 -2.84
N ARG A 86 -2.61 7.59 -2.49
CA ARG A 86 -1.87 6.63 -1.69
C ARG A 86 -2.48 6.52 -0.31
N TRP A 87 -2.72 5.29 0.13
CA TRP A 87 -3.28 5.00 1.44
C TRP A 87 -2.42 4.01 2.25
N SER A 88 -1.48 3.32 1.60
CA SER A 88 -0.59 2.35 2.25
C SER A 88 0.79 2.95 2.55
N SER A 89 1.33 2.64 3.74
CA SER A 89 2.65 3.09 4.19
C SER A 89 3.81 2.36 3.54
N ALA A 90 3.60 1.20 2.91
CA ALA A 90 4.67 0.33 2.43
C ALA A 90 5.20 0.69 1.03
N GLY A 91 5.61 1.96 0.89
CA GLY A 91 6.28 2.48 -0.31
C GLY A 91 5.34 3.08 -1.34
N THR A 92 5.94 3.80 -2.30
CA THR A 92 5.23 4.30 -3.47
C THR A 92 5.33 3.28 -4.60
N VAL A 93 4.43 3.36 -5.58
CA VAL A 93 4.41 2.41 -6.72
C VAL A 93 4.06 3.18 -7.98
N ALA A 94 4.88 3.04 -9.03
CA ALA A 94 4.67 3.67 -10.33
C ALA A 94 3.24 3.46 -10.85
N VAL A 95 2.72 4.45 -11.58
CA VAL A 95 1.46 4.27 -12.32
C VAL A 95 1.63 3.10 -13.30
N PRO A 96 0.65 2.20 -13.44
CA PRO A 96 0.76 1.09 -14.39
C PRO A 96 1.09 1.57 -15.82
N GLY A 97 1.99 0.85 -16.49
CA GLY A 97 2.59 1.21 -17.78
C GLY A 97 3.76 2.21 -17.72
N THR A 98 4.12 2.72 -16.53
CA THR A 98 5.17 3.74 -16.39
C THR A 98 6.41 3.26 -15.63
N GLY A 99 6.30 2.15 -14.87
CA GLY A 99 7.35 1.67 -13.99
C GLY A 99 8.57 1.11 -14.71
N ASN A 100 9.76 1.30 -14.15
CA ASN A 100 10.97 0.74 -14.74
C ASN A 100 11.05 -0.79 -14.63
N HIS A 101 10.46 -1.39 -13.60
CA HIS A 101 10.28 -2.85 -13.50
C HIS A 101 9.41 -3.39 -14.65
N GLU A 102 8.30 -2.74 -15.00
CA GLU A 102 7.47 -3.12 -16.17
C GLU A 102 8.24 -3.00 -17.49
N LYS A 103 9.10 -1.98 -17.57
CA LYS A 103 9.95 -1.72 -18.73
C LYS A 103 11.18 -2.62 -18.80
N ARG A 104 11.32 -3.59 -17.88
CA ARG A 104 12.42 -4.56 -17.84
C ARG A 104 13.79 -3.93 -17.61
N ARG A 105 13.82 -2.83 -16.86
CA ARG A 105 15.01 -1.99 -16.67
C ARG A 105 15.58 -2.02 -15.26
N SER A 106 14.79 -2.40 -14.26
CA SER A 106 15.18 -2.20 -12.87
C SER A 106 15.18 -3.45 -12.04
N ASP A 107 16.15 -3.48 -11.15
CA ASP A 107 16.26 -4.42 -10.06
C ASP A 107 16.20 -3.67 -8.73
N ASP A 108 15.44 -4.21 -7.79
CA ASP A 108 15.52 -3.86 -6.38
C ASP A 108 16.55 -4.76 -5.72
N LEU A 109 17.64 -4.18 -5.24
CA LEU A 109 18.77 -4.91 -4.68
C LEU A 109 18.60 -5.12 -3.17
N ALA A 110 19.17 -6.21 -2.64
CA ALA A 110 19.22 -6.49 -1.21
C ALA A 110 20.37 -5.73 -0.52
N TRP A 111 20.52 -5.93 0.80
CA TRP A 111 21.66 -5.45 1.56
C TRP A 111 22.99 -5.95 0.94
N PRO A 112 24.05 -5.12 0.86
CA PRO A 112 24.19 -3.77 1.42
C PRO A 112 23.78 -2.63 0.47
N TYR A 113 23.20 -2.96 -0.69
CA TYR A 113 22.85 -2.02 -1.76
C TYR A 113 21.39 -1.53 -1.69
N ASN A 114 20.67 -1.91 -0.63
CA ASN A 114 19.29 -1.49 -0.35
C ASN A 114 19.19 -0.30 0.61
N ALA A 115 20.32 0.26 1.06
CA ALA A 115 20.40 1.37 2.00
C ALA A 115 21.66 2.20 1.71
N VAL A 116 21.70 3.46 2.14
CA VAL A 116 22.84 4.38 1.92
C VAL A 116 24.00 4.02 2.84
N THR A 117 24.73 2.97 2.48
CA THR A 117 25.95 2.49 3.14
C THR A 117 27.20 2.94 2.38
N THR A 118 28.40 2.76 2.96
CA THR A 118 29.66 2.95 2.21
C THR A 118 29.74 2.06 0.96
N ALA A 119 29.26 0.82 1.06
CA ALA A 119 29.19 -0.09 -0.09
C ALA A 119 28.24 0.42 -1.17
N HIS A 120 27.08 0.96 -0.79
CA HIS A 120 26.11 1.59 -1.71
C HIS A 120 26.70 2.77 -2.47
N LEU A 121 27.36 3.69 -1.76
CA LEU A 121 27.98 4.86 -2.38
C LEU A 121 29.06 4.44 -3.39
N ARG A 122 29.90 3.47 -3.03
CA ARG A 122 30.91 2.92 -3.94
C ARG A 122 30.29 2.19 -5.13
N ALA A 123 29.22 1.43 -4.89
CA ALA A 123 28.49 0.72 -5.93
C ALA A 123 27.90 1.67 -6.98
N ARG A 124 27.43 2.86 -6.59
CA ARG A 124 26.94 3.88 -7.53
C ARG A 124 28.00 4.36 -8.51
N GLU A 125 29.24 4.53 -8.05
CA GLU A 125 30.36 4.93 -8.91
C GLU A 125 30.70 3.86 -9.94
N ILE A 126 30.62 2.59 -9.53
CA ILE A 126 30.89 1.44 -10.41
C ILE A 126 29.72 1.25 -11.40
N ALA A 127 28.48 1.33 -10.93
CA ALA A 127 27.26 1.15 -11.71
C ALA A 127 27.18 2.09 -12.92
N ALA A 128 27.69 3.32 -12.80
CA ALA A 128 27.72 4.29 -13.89
C ALA A 128 28.42 3.77 -15.16
N ARG A 129 29.42 2.89 -15.01
CA ARG A 129 30.15 2.25 -16.14
C ARG A 129 29.28 1.26 -16.93
N HIS A 130 28.23 0.77 -16.29
CA HIS A 130 27.31 -0.23 -16.84
C HIS A 130 25.98 0.40 -17.30
N ASN A 131 25.90 1.73 -17.40
CA ASN A 131 24.67 2.49 -17.64
C ASN A 131 23.57 2.19 -16.59
N ILE A 132 23.96 1.93 -15.34
CA ILE A 132 23.04 1.70 -14.24
C ILE A 132 23.09 2.90 -13.29
N THR A 133 21.92 3.38 -12.87
CA THR A 133 21.79 4.41 -11.83
C THR A 133 20.91 3.93 -10.68
N CYS A 134 21.22 4.32 -9.45
CA CYS A 134 20.29 4.23 -8.33
C CYS A 134 19.36 5.45 -8.32
N ASP A 135 18.41 5.50 -9.27
CA ASP A 135 17.43 6.58 -9.39
C ASP A 135 16.40 6.55 -8.24
N GLY A 136 16.26 5.41 -7.57
CA GLY A 136 15.53 5.24 -6.31
C GLY A 136 15.84 6.26 -5.22
N LEU A 137 17.09 6.74 -5.16
CA LEU A 137 17.46 7.80 -4.22
C LEU A 137 16.64 9.09 -4.39
N GLY A 138 16.19 9.39 -5.60
CA GLY A 138 15.38 10.58 -5.89
C GLY A 138 13.99 10.54 -5.26
N PHE A 139 13.52 9.35 -4.87
CA PHE A 139 12.19 9.13 -4.27
C PHE A 139 12.22 8.27 -3.00
N GLY A 140 13.38 8.18 -2.35
CA GLY A 140 13.53 7.55 -1.02
C GLY A 140 13.62 6.02 -1.02
N GLU A 141 13.92 5.41 -2.17
CA GLU A 141 14.01 3.95 -2.35
C GLU A 141 15.44 3.57 -2.75
N PRO A 142 16.42 3.61 -1.82
CA PRO A 142 17.84 3.36 -2.14
C PRO A 142 18.14 1.98 -2.70
N TRP A 143 17.18 1.05 -2.64
CA TRP A 143 17.25 -0.27 -3.23
C TRP A 143 16.93 -0.33 -4.71
N HIS A 144 16.34 0.72 -5.32
CA HIS A 144 15.93 0.70 -6.73
C HIS A 144 17.05 1.15 -7.66
N TRP A 145 17.46 0.28 -8.58
CA TRP A 145 18.52 0.52 -9.55
C TRP A 145 18.00 0.27 -10.97
N THR A 146 18.30 1.18 -11.89
CA THR A 146 17.76 1.18 -13.25
C THR A 146 18.87 1.18 -14.30
N PHE A 147 18.74 0.30 -15.28
CA PHE A 147 19.58 0.22 -16.48
C PHE A 147 19.00 1.05 -17.63
N TRP A 148 19.82 1.95 -18.16
CA TRP A 148 19.46 2.90 -19.23
C TRP A 148 20.00 2.55 -20.61
N GLY A 149 20.76 1.45 -20.72
CA GLY A 149 21.26 1.00 -22.01
C GLY A 149 20.20 0.30 -22.87
N ALA A 150 20.66 -0.30 -23.97
CA ALA A 150 19.82 -1.09 -24.86
C ALA A 150 19.38 -2.38 -24.17
N LEU A 151 18.06 -2.65 -24.17
CA LEU A 151 17.48 -3.83 -23.51
C LEU A 151 17.88 -5.17 -24.15
N GLY A 152 18.38 -5.15 -25.38
CA GLY A 152 18.70 -6.38 -26.11
C GLY A 152 17.46 -7.21 -26.42
N VAL A 153 17.60 -8.53 -26.38
CA VAL A 153 16.49 -9.46 -26.59
C VAL A 153 15.69 -9.55 -25.31
N ILE A 154 14.40 -9.23 -25.37
CA ILE A 154 13.45 -9.48 -24.30
C ILE A 154 12.91 -10.89 -24.52
N GLY A 155 13.30 -11.83 -23.65
CA GLY A 155 12.77 -13.18 -23.69
C GLY A 155 11.25 -13.18 -23.53
N SER A 156 10.59 -14.23 -24.03
CA SER A 156 9.19 -14.46 -23.66
C SER A 156 9.11 -14.57 -22.14
N PRO A 157 8.06 -14.02 -21.50
CA PRO A 157 7.77 -14.33 -20.12
C PRO A 157 7.85 -15.85 -19.93
N ALA A 158 8.43 -16.32 -18.84
CA ALA A 158 8.30 -17.72 -18.50
C ALA A 158 6.80 -18.04 -18.54
N SER A 159 6.38 -19.10 -19.24
CA SER A 159 4.98 -19.47 -19.33
C SER A 159 4.46 -19.73 -17.92
N THR A 160 3.79 -18.74 -17.34
CA THR A 160 2.93 -18.91 -16.17
C THR A 160 1.68 -19.57 -16.72
N GLY A 161 1.74 -20.90 -16.90
CA GLY A 161 0.75 -21.68 -17.63
C GLY A 161 -0.67 -21.20 -17.34
N ASN A 162 -1.36 -20.67 -18.37
CA ASN A 162 -2.72 -20.12 -18.37
C ASN A 162 -3.41 -20.05 -17.00
N ALA A 163 -2.91 -19.19 -16.12
CA ALA A 163 -3.74 -18.72 -15.04
C ALA A 163 -4.61 -17.63 -15.66
N THR A 164 -5.88 -17.96 -15.94
CA THR A 164 -6.92 -16.93 -15.85
C THR A 164 -6.67 -16.17 -14.54
N PRO A 165 -6.82 -14.83 -14.45
CA PRO A 165 -6.81 -14.13 -13.18
C PRO A 165 -7.94 -14.68 -12.31
N ILE A 166 -7.66 -15.77 -11.60
CA ILE A 166 -8.47 -16.23 -10.49
C ILE A 166 -8.13 -15.22 -9.41
N PRO A 167 -9.11 -14.48 -8.86
CA PRO A 167 -8.88 -13.75 -7.62
C PRO A 167 -8.24 -14.75 -6.66
N LYS A 168 -6.96 -14.55 -6.34
CA LYS A 168 -6.18 -15.51 -5.56
C LYS A 168 -7.00 -15.79 -4.30
N GLU A 169 -7.56 -16.99 -4.15
CA GLU A 169 -7.93 -17.49 -2.84
C GLU A 169 -6.58 -17.69 -2.15
N TRP A 170 -6.26 -16.76 -1.26
CA TRP A 170 -4.94 -16.62 -0.65
C TRP A 170 -4.71 -17.75 0.35
N ASP A 171 -4.25 -18.90 -0.12
CA ASP A 171 -3.73 -19.95 0.75
C ASP A 171 -2.48 -19.44 1.51
N GLU A 172 -2.73 -19.15 2.78
CA GLU A 172 -1.89 -19.42 3.96
C GLU A 172 -0.39 -19.10 3.90
N MET A 173 -0.02 -17.83 3.65
CA MET A 173 1.13 -17.15 4.29
C MET A 173 0.97 -15.61 4.15
N ALA A 174 -0.24 -15.11 4.40
CA ALA A 174 -0.47 -13.66 4.38
C ALA A 174 0.42 -12.99 5.43
N SER A 175 1.26 -12.05 5.01
CA SER A 175 1.94 -11.18 5.97
C SER A 175 0.89 -10.44 6.81
N GLU A 176 1.22 -10.11 8.05
CA GLU A 176 0.33 -9.41 9.00
C GLU A 176 -0.38 -8.20 8.36
N GLN A 177 0.31 -7.52 7.44
CA GLN A 177 -0.20 -6.37 6.70
C GLN A 177 -1.19 -6.73 5.58
N GLN A 178 -1.08 -7.92 4.97
CA GLN A 178 -2.03 -8.41 3.97
C GLN A 178 -3.36 -8.84 4.61
N ILE A 179 -3.34 -9.33 5.86
CA ILE A 179 -4.54 -9.63 6.65
C ILE A 179 -5.28 -8.34 7.01
N GLU A 180 -4.54 -7.31 7.43
CA GLU A 180 -5.10 -5.97 7.70
C GLU A 180 -5.75 -5.37 6.44
N ASP A 181 -5.06 -5.46 5.29
CA ASP A 181 -5.59 -5.00 4.01
C ASP A 181 -6.83 -5.78 3.56
N ALA A 182 -6.89 -7.10 3.79
CA ALA A 182 -8.05 -7.92 3.44
C ALA A 182 -9.28 -7.61 4.32
N ALA A 183 -9.09 -7.46 5.63
CA ALA A 183 -10.15 -7.04 6.55
C ALA A 183 -10.68 -5.64 6.21
N TYR A 184 -9.77 -4.72 5.86
CA TYR A 184 -10.12 -3.38 5.43
C TYR A 184 -10.90 -3.37 4.10
N ARG A 185 -10.48 -4.18 3.11
CA ARG A 185 -11.22 -4.37 1.84
C ARG A 185 -12.62 -4.94 2.06
N GLY A 186 -12.77 -5.94 2.92
CA GLY A 186 -14.07 -6.55 3.25
C GLY A 186 -15.05 -5.55 3.87
N ALA A 187 -14.59 -4.81 4.89
CA ALA A 187 -15.37 -3.76 5.54
C ALA A 187 -15.78 -2.65 4.56
N ARG A 188 -14.87 -2.27 3.66
CA ARG A 188 -15.11 -1.19 2.69
C ARG A 188 -15.99 -1.61 1.52
N ARG A 189 -15.89 -2.85 1.05
CA ARG A 189 -16.82 -3.42 0.08
C ARG A 189 -18.25 -3.43 0.63
N ALA A 190 -18.41 -3.83 1.90
CA ALA A 190 -19.70 -3.78 2.58
C ALA A 190 -20.25 -2.35 2.72
N LEU A 191 -19.41 -1.34 2.96
CA LEU A 191 -19.78 0.07 3.01
C LEU A 191 -20.20 0.63 1.64
N ASN A 192 -19.44 0.32 0.59
CA ASN A 192 -19.66 0.86 -0.75
C ASN A 192 -20.81 0.17 -1.50
N GLU A 193 -21.00 -1.14 -1.32
CA GLU A 193 -22.02 -1.90 -2.08
C GLU A 193 -23.43 -1.79 -1.49
N ARG A 194 -23.59 -1.36 -0.23
CA ARG A 194 -24.90 -1.42 0.44
C ARG A 194 -25.43 -0.12 1.04
N GLY A 195 -24.69 0.98 0.98
CA GLY A 195 -25.08 2.18 1.73
C GLY A 195 -25.41 1.83 3.19
N ALA A 196 -24.60 0.94 3.77
CA ALA A 196 -24.97 0.18 4.95
C ALA A 196 -25.23 1.10 6.14
N ASP A 197 -26.34 0.83 6.84
CA ASP A 197 -26.66 1.41 8.13
C ASP A 197 -25.47 1.23 9.08
N ALA A 198 -25.06 2.30 9.76
CA ALA A 198 -23.97 2.32 10.72
C ALA A 198 -24.12 1.23 11.79
N ALA A 199 -25.36 0.82 12.10
CA ALA A 199 -25.64 -0.29 13.01
C ALA A 199 -25.06 -1.65 12.54
N GLN A 200 -25.11 -1.95 11.24
CA GLN A 200 -24.56 -3.20 10.70
C GLN A 200 -23.04 -3.21 10.71
N VAL A 201 -22.42 -2.04 10.48
CA VAL A 201 -20.97 -1.86 10.54
C VAL A 201 -20.47 -2.02 11.97
N ILE A 202 -21.20 -1.47 12.95
CA ILE A 202 -20.89 -1.62 14.37
C ILE A 202 -21.00 -3.10 14.80
N GLN A 203 -22.06 -3.81 14.41
CA GLN A 203 -22.20 -5.25 14.70
C GLN A 203 -21.06 -6.09 14.13
N ASN A 204 -20.61 -5.78 12.91
CA ASN A 204 -19.47 -6.49 12.30
C ASN A 204 -18.16 -6.19 13.02
N VAL A 205 -17.96 -4.95 13.48
CA VAL A 205 -16.78 -4.57 14.29
C VAL A 205 -16.82 -5.23 15.68
N GLU A 206 -17.98 -5.30 16.31
CA GLU A 206 -18.18 -5.96 17.60
C GLU A 206 -17.96 -7.48 17.49
N PHE A 207 -18.51 -8.13 16.47
CA PHE A 207 -18.26 -9.54 16.19
C PHE A 207 -16.76 -9.85 16.00
N LEU A 208 -16.05 -9.00 15.26
CA LEU A 208 -14.59 -9.13 15.10
C LEU A 208 -13.83 -8.86 16.41
N THR A 209 -14.34 -7.97 17.27
CA THR A 209 -13.76 -7.70 18.59
C THR A 209 -13.91 -8.91 19.51
N ASP A 210 -15.07 -9.57 19.51
CA ASP A 210 -15.34 -10.76 20.33
C ASP A 210 -14.52 -11.98 19.88
N GLN A 211 -14.34 -12.17 18.57
CA GLN A 211 -13.45 -13.21 18.04
C GLN A 211 -11.99 -13.00 18.50
N VAL A 212 -11.54 -11.75 18.54
CA VAL A 212 -10.19 -11.38 18.96
C VAL A 212 -9.97 -11.55 20.48
N GLN A 213 -11.01 -11.36 21.31
CA GLN A 213 -10.95 -11.58 22.76
C GLN A 213 -10.94 -13.07 23.17
N GLY A 214 -11.26 -13.99 22.25
CA GLY A 214 -11.28 -15.43 22.50
C GLY A 214 -9.91 -16.13 22.43
N PHE A 215 -8.83 -15.43 22.07
CA PHE A 215 -7.50 -16.04 21.90
C PHE A 215 -6.68 -16.06 23.22
N PRO A 216 -5.99 -17.17 23.55
CA PRO A 216 -5.14 -17.26 24.73
C PRO A 216 -3.88 -16.38 24.60
N SER A 217 -3.48 -15.70 25.67
CA SER A 217 -2.58 -14.54 25.66
C SER A 217 -1.07 -14.83 25.76
N THR A 218 -0.57 -15.97 25.28
CA THR A 218 0.80 -16.41 25.62
C THR A 218 1.87 -16.31 24.52
N ASP A 219 1.67 -15.51 23.46
CA ASP A 219 2.74 -15.24 22.50
C ASP A 219 2.95 -13.74 22.21
N ARG A 220 4.21 -13.33 22.07
CA ARG A 220 4.60 -11.92 21.93
C ARG A 220 4.13 -11.33 20.58
N ASP A 221 4.02 -12.19 19.57
CA ASP A 221 3.49 -11.87 18.24
C ASP A 221 1.95 -11.77 18.25
N GLN A 222 1.26 -12.57 19.08
CA GLN A 222 -0.19 -12.48 19.26
C GLN A 222 -0.61 -11.23 20.03
N THR A 223 0.21 -10.80 21.01
CA THR A 223 0.01 -9.53 21.73
C THR A 223 0.13 -8.33 20.77
N PHE A 224 0.98 -8.43 19.75
CA PHE A 224 1.14 -7.40 18.73
C PHE A 224 -0.03 -7.39 17.73
N GLN A 225 -0.47 -8.56 17.24
CA GLN A 225 -1.67 -8.70 16.41
C GLN A 225 -2.94 -8.15 17.12
N LEU A 226 -3.09 -8.45 18.42
CA LEU A 226 -4.15 -7.94 19.26
C LEU A 226 -4.11 -6.41 19.37
N ALA A 227 -2.92 -5.83 19.60
CA ALA A 227 -2.74 -4.38 19.71
C ALA A 227 -2.98 -3.64 18.38
N THR A 228 -2.70 -4.27 17.25
CA THR A 228 -2.94 -3.72 15.90
C THR A 228 -4.42 -3.78 15.54
N ALA A 229 -5.08 -4.92 15.78
CA ALA A 229 -6.53 -5.05 15.59
C ALA A 229 -7.32 -4.05 16.45
N ILE A 230 -6.93 -3.87 17.72
CA ILE A 230 -7.54 -2.87 18.61
C ILE A 230 -7.35 -1.44 18.08
N ARG A 231 -6.19 -1.10 17.50
CA ARG A 231 -5.95 0.22 16.89
C ARG A 231 -6.78 0.46 15.64
N SER A 232 -6.95 -0.56 14.81
CA SER A 232 -7.75 -0.47 13.59
C SER A 232 -9.24 -0.38 13.92
N ILE A 233 -9.72 -1.10 14.95
CA ILE A 233 -11.06 -0.95 15.52
C ILE A 233 -11.26 0.44 16.13
N ALA A 234 -10.29 0.97 16.89
CA ALA A 234 -10.37 2.31 17.48
C ALA A 234 -10.41 3.41 16.41
N THR A 235 -9.65 3.24 15.32
CA THR A 235 -9.65 4.16 14.18
C THR A 235 -11.00 4.14 13.46
N ILE A 236 -11.58 2.95 13.25
CA ILE A 236 -12.92 2.80 12.65
C ILE A 236 -14.00 3.40 13.57
N LYS A 237 -13.95 3.13 14.88
CA LYS A 237 -14.88 3.73 15.87
C LYS A 237 -14.76 5.25 15.93
N SER A 238 -13.54 5.80 15.88
CA SER A 238 -13.30 7.25 15.81
C SER A 238 -13.88 7.84 14.53
N TRP A 239 -13.68 7.18 13.38
CA TRP A 239 -14.21 7.61 12.09
C TRP A 239 -15.75 7.57 12.07
N LEU A 240 -16.36 6.51 12.61
CA LEU A 240 -17.82 6.39 12.73
C LEU A 240 -18.40 7.41 13.71
N SER A 241 -17.72 7.70 14.81
CA SER A 241 -18.13 8.72 15.78
C SER A 241 -18.09 10.12 15.15
N PHE A 242 -17.04 10.44 14.41
CA PHE A 242 -16.91 11.67 13.64
C PHE A 242 -18.00 11.80 12.57
N THR A 243 -18.36 10.68 11.92
CA THR A 243 -19.42 10.64 10.91
C THR A 243 -20.81 10.78 11.54
N ARG A 244 -21.06 10.17 12.71
CA ARG A 244 -22.31 10.30 13.47
C ARG A 244 -22.54 11.74 13.93
N VAL A 245 -21.49 12.43 14.41
CA VAL A 245 -21.53 13.85 14.77
C VAL A 245 -21.79 14.75 13.55
N LYS A 246 -21.18 14.45 12.39
CA LYS A 246 -21.46 15.16 11.14
C LYS A 246 -22.89 14.93 10.63
N VAL A 247 -23.37 13.69 10.66
CA VAL A 247 -24.75 13.37 10.25
C VAL A 247 -25.76 14.05 11.19
N HIS A 248 -25.55 14.01 12.51
CA HIS A 248 -26.44 14.69 13.46
C HIS A 248 -26.39 16.22 13.35
N SER A 249 -25.22 16.82 13.11
CA SER A 249 -25.11 18.28 12.90
C SER A 249 -25.68 18.74 11.56
N ILE A 250 -25.63 17.92 10.52
CA ILE A 250 -26.32 18.17 9.25
C ILE A 250 -27.83 18.03 9.45
N TRP A 251 -28.30 16.97 10.12
CA TRP A 251 -29.72 16.76 10.43
C TRP A 251 -30.31 17.86 11.32
N ALA A 252 -29.58 18.31 12.35
CA ALA A 252 -29.99 19.40 13.24
C ALA A 252 -30.05 20.78 12.53
N ARG A 253 -29.28 20.97 11.46
CA ARG A 253 -29.38 22.17 10.61
C ARG A 253 -30.53 22.09 9.60
N THR A 254 -30.88 20.90 9.15
CA THR A 254 -31.93 20.69 8.14
C THR A 254 -33.35 20.66 8.75
N ILE A 255 -33.50 20.28 10.02
CA ILE A 255 -34.80 20.17 10.70
C ILE A 255 -34.83 21.18 11.84
N GLY A 256 -35.35 22.37 11.57
CA GLY A 256 -35.47 23.45 12.55
C GLY A 256 -36.33 23.08 13.77
N ARG A 257 -35.82 23.48 14.94
CA ARG A 257 -36.45 23.77 16.25
C ARG A 257 -37.14 22.70 17.10
N ASP A 258 -37.67 21.58 16.62
CA ASP A 258 -38.54 20.75 17.49
C ASP A 258 -37.93 19.49 18.14
N VAL A 259 -36.62 19.24 18.03
CA VAL A 259 -36.00 17.98 18.54
C VAL A 259 -35.29 18.13 19.91
N ARG A 260 -35.41 19.27 20.60
CA ARG A 260 -34.79 19.42 21.95
C ARG A 260 -35.50 18.63 23.06
N ALA A 261 -36.66 18.03 22.80
CA ALA A 261 -37.45 17.34 23.82
C ALA A 261 -36.99 15.90 24.17
N GLY A 262 -36.01 15.33 23.45
CA GLY A 262 -35.59 13.93 23.65
C GLY A 262 -34.07 13.71 23.76
N ILE A 263 -33.28 14.78 23.79
CA ILE A 263 -31.81 14.69 23.83
C ILE A 263 -31.35 14.90 25.27
N SER A 264 -30.39 14.08 25.73
CA SER A 264 -29.85 14.21 27.08
C SER A 264 -29.16 15.57 27.26
N PRO A 265 -29.21 16.19 28.45
CA PRO A 265 -28.54 17.47 28.70
C PRO A 265 -27.03 17.46 28.40
N GLN A 266 -26.39 16.30 28.52
CA GLN A 266 -24.96 16.10 28.26
C GLN A 266 -24.63 16.20 26.78
N ASP A 267 -25.50 15.67 25.92
CA ASP A 267 -25.35 15.75 24.46
C ASP A 267 -25.61 17.16 23.94
N VAL A 268 -26.53 17.91 24.57
CA VAL A 268 -26.78 19.33 24.27
C VAL A 268 -25.56 20.19 24.60
N ALA A 269 -24.95 19.98 25.77
CA ALA A 269 -23.75 20.72 26.18
C ALA A 269 -22.54 20.45 25.26
N LEU A 270 -22.39 19.20 24.78
CA LEU A 270 -21.35 18.84 23.82
C LEU A 270 -21.57 19.52 22.45
N ILE A 271 -22.81 19.61 22.00
CA ILE A 271 -23.16 20.30 20.73
C ILE A 271 -22.87 21.81 20.85
N ASP A 272 -23.30 22.46 21.93
CA ASP A 272 -23.10 23.90 22.12
C ASP A 272 -21.60 24.26 22.26
N SER A 273 -20.79 23.37 22.88
CA SER A 273 -19.33 23.49 22.94
C SER A 273 -18.66 23.43 21.58
N ILE A 274 -19.17 22.60 20.65
CA ILE A 274 -18.62 22.45 19.30
C ILE A 274 -19.04 23.63 18.40
N GLU A 275 -20.21 24.21 18.64
CA GLU A 275 -20.72 25.37 17.90
C GLU A 275 -20.16 26.72 18.38
N GLY A 276 -19.35 26.72 19.45
CA GLY A 276 -18.73 27.94 19.97
C GLY A 276 -19.73 28.95 20.54
N LYS A 277 -20.91 28.48 20.97
CA LYS A 277 -21.90 29.35 21.62
C LYS A 277 -21.46 29.62 23.06
N PRO A 278 -21.40 30.89 23.50
CA PRO A 278 -21.12 31.20 24.90
C PRO A 278 -22.25 30.62 25.76
N GLY A 279 -21.89 29.79 26.73
CA GLY A 279 -22.86 29.18 27.63
C GLY A 279 -23.57 30.25 28.47
N GLU A 280 -24.85 30.48 28.19
CA GLU A 280 -25.74 31.20 29.09
C GLU A 280 -26.27 30.20 30.13
N HIS A 281 -25.55 30.08 31.25
CA HIS A 281 -26.10 29.50 32.47
C HIS A 281 -25.98 30.52 33.59
N SER A 282 -27.15 30.95 34.05
CA SER A 282 -27.42 31.66 35.31
C SER A 282 -26.92 30.90 36.52
#